data_AF-A0A947F7Q5-F1
#
_entry.id   AF-A0A947F7Q5-F1
#
_cell.length_a   1.000
_cell.length_b   1.000
_cell.length_c   1.000
_cell.angle_alpha   90.00
_cell.angle_beta   90.00
_cell.angle_gamma   90.00
#
_symmetry.space_group_name_H-M   'P 1'
#
loop_
_entity.id
_entity.type
_entity.pdbx_description
1 polymer ?
#
loop_
_entity_poly.entity_id
_entity_poly.type
_entity_poly.pdbx_seq_one_letter_code
_entity_poly.pdbx_strand_id
1 'polypeptide(L)'
;LMIVDNHIAIAGGRNIGNEYFGLGTKYNFIDIDVLAVGAVLGESSHAFDDYWNNTAVYPVNAWGVLLPENTYEEMRQTITEILADYTSRLSSYPLQPANWQHWLVELERELDIGEAHLLQDDPVQIDGRDYRLVDMIAYLSDPAEHEFILSTPYLIPVGDFLKVVQQKVAQGLRVRILTNSLSSTNHTLVNSHYNKYRLPILETGAELQEFRHRPSVSLRAQADVKPVEAPFVSLHAKVLVSDRRRCFIGSLNFDPRALVINSENGLLIESPALAEKLADFLEEMMEPENGWNLVLKGDNSIEWQSGDTILTGQPSRGFFQSMADFFGRFLPVESQL
;
A
#
# COMPACT_ATOMS: atom_id res chain seq x y z
N LEU A 1 8.79 -6.90 -4.48
CA LEU A 1 10.22 -7.09 -4.12
C LEU A 1 11.09 -7.00 -5.36
N MET A 2 12.12 -6.18 -5.34
CA MET A 2 13.16 -6.08 -6.36
C MET A 2 14.52 -6.12 -5.67
N ILE A 3 15.39 -7.05 -6.06
CA ILE A 3 16.72 -7.22 -5.46
C ILE A 3 17.77 -7.03 -6.56
N VAL A 4 18.81 -6.25 -6.27
CA VAL A 4 19.92 -6.00 -7.19
C VAL A 4 21.22 -6.45 -6.53
N ASP A 5 21.86 -7.44 -7.15
CA ASP A 5 23.17 -8.00 -6.78
C ASP A 5 23.30 -8.41 -5.29
N ASN A 6 22.18 -8.71 -4.61
CA ASN A 6 22.10 -8.89 -3.15
C ASN A 6 22.72 -7.74 -2.33
N HIS A 7 22.75 -6.54 -2.89
CA HIS A 7 23.26 -5.35 -2.22
C HIS A 7 22.15 -4.36 -1.86
N ILE A 8 21.11 -4.28 -2.67
CA ILE A 8 19.99 -3.34 -2.50
C ILE A 8 18.68 -4.10 -2.77
N ALA A 9 17.68 -3.86 -1.93
CA ALA A 9 16.31 -4.31 -2.17
C ALA A 9 15.34 -3.13 -2.12
N ILE A 10 14.30 -3.21 -2.94
CA ILE A 10 13.10 -2.37 -2.83
C ILE A 10 11.91 -3.28 -2.57
N ALA A 11 11.18 -2.99 -1.50
CA ALA A 11 9.98 -3.72 -1.09
C ALA A 11 8.84 -2.75 -0.77
N GLY A 12 7.59 -3.15 -1.00
CA GLY A 12 6.43 -2.31 -0.80
C GLY A 12 5.23 -2.75 -1.63
N GLY A 13 4.26 -1.84 -1.75
CA GLY A 13 2.97 -2.10 -2.40
C GLY A 13 2.92 -1.78 -3.90
N ARG A 14 3.97 -1.13 -4.43
CA ARG A 14 3.96 -0.57 -5.79
C ARG A 14 4.09 -1.67 -6.85
N ASN A 15 3.13 -1.69 -7.77
CA ASN A 15 3.19 -2.52 -8.97
C ASN A 15 3.84 -1.78 -10.15
N ILE A 16 4.17 -2.51 -11.22
CA ILE A 16 4.60 -1.93 -12.49
C ILE A 16 3.37 -1.60 -13.35
N GLY A 17 2.96 -0.32 -13.33
CA GLY A 17 1.82 0.19 -14.11
C GLY A 17 1.84 1.72 -14.20
N ASN A 18 1.21 2.30 -15.22
CA ASN A 18 1.26 3.75 -15.47
C ASN A 18 0.81 4.57 -14.24
N GLU A 19 -0.26 4.13 -13.59
CA GLU A 19 -0.86 4.74 -12.40
C GLU A 19 0.06 4.75 -11.17
N TYR A 20 1.06 3.87 -11.09
CA TYR A 20 2.06 3.83 -10.02
C TYR A 20 3.26 4.75 -10.26
N PHE A 21 3.41 5.20 -11.50
CA PHE A 21 4.50 6.06 -11.96
C PHE A 21 3.97 7.44 -12.41
N GLY A 22 2.78 7.82 -11.95
CA GLY A 22 2.19 9.13 -12.24
C GLY A 22 1.79 9.35 -13.69
N LEU A 23 1.74 8.30 -14.50
CA LEU A 23 1.41 8.33 -15.91
C LEU A 23 -0.03 7.88 -16.19
N GLY A 24 -0.85 7.62 -15.18
CA GLY A 24 -2.22 7.14 -15.34
C GLY A 24 -3.15 8.16 -15.99
N THR A 25 -4.04 7.69 -16.88
CA THR A 25 -5.05 8.55 -17.55
C THR A 25 -6.38 8.59 -16.80
N LYS A 26 -6.59 7.69 -15.85
CA LYS A 26 -7.84 7.57 -15.07
C LYS A 26 -7.64 7.97 -13.60
N TYR A 27 -6.54 7.53 -13.03
CA TYR A 27 -6.09 7.84 -11.68
C TYR A 27 -4.60 7.57 -11.56
N ASN A 28 -3.98 8.15 -10.55
CA ASN A 28 -2.64 7.81 -10.08
C ASN A 28 -2.71 7.36 -8.62
N PHE A 29 -1.75 6.55 -8.20
CA PHE A 29 -1.64 6.07 -6.83
C PHE A 29 -0.67 6.91 -6.00
N ILE A 30 -1.01 7.08 -4.72
CA ILE A 30 0.00 7.28 -3.68
C ILE A 30 0.28 5.91 -3.07
N ASP A 31 1.53 5.46 -3.20
CA ASP A 31 2.00 4.19 -2.68
C ASP A 31 3.37 4.37 -2.02
N ILE A 32 3.72 3.43 -1.15
CA ILE A 32 4.92 3.50 -0.32
C ILE A 32 5.75 2.24 -0.56
N ASP A 33 7.01 2.47 -0.91
CA ASP A 33 8.06 1.46 -0.92
C ASP A 33 9.17 1.88 0.03
N VAL A 34 9.99 0.91 0.42
CA VAL A 34 11.20 1.09 1.20
C VAL A 34 12.39 0.52 0.45
N LEU A 35 13.48 1.27 0.43
CA LEU A 35 14.78 0.80 -0.03
C LEU A 35 15.56 0.31 1.18
N ALA A 36 16.11 -0.90 1.09
CA ALA A 36 16.89 -1.53 2.15
C ALA A 36 18.26 -1.99 1.65
N VAL A 37 19.25 -1.85 2.53
CA VAL A 37 20.62 -2.37 2.39
C VAL A 37 21.01 -3.11 3.68
N GLY A 38 21.93 -4.06 3.59
CA GLY A 38 22.44 -4.80 4.76
C GLY A 38 21.86 -6.20 4.93
N ALA A 39 21.74 -6.65 6.19
CA ALA A 39 21.50 -8.06 6.50
C ALA A 39 20.20 -8.64 5.93
N VAL A 40 19.15 -7.81 5.82
CA VAL A 40 17.83 -8.21 5.32
C VAL A 40 17.84 -8.71 3.86
N LEU A 41 18.91 -8.42 3.09
CA LEU A 41 19.07 -8.96 1.73
C LEU A 41 19.18 -10.48 1.71
N GLY A 42 19.76 -11.10 2.74
CA GLY A 42 19.82 -12.55 2.84
C GLY A 42 18.43 -13.16 2.90
N GLU A 43 17.59 -12.66 3.82
CA GLU A 43 16.19 -13.09 3.96
C GLU A 43 15.38 -12.81 2.68
N SER A 44 15.56 -11.61 2.10
CA SER A 44 14.88 -11.21 0.87
C SER A 44 15.22 -12.13 -0.32
N SER A 45 16.49 -12.51 -0.46
CA SER A 45 16.95 -13.37 -1.54
C SER A 45 16.49 -14.81 -1.35
N HIS A 46 16.53 -15.33 -0.13
CA HIS A 46 16.02 -16.67 0.17
C HIS A 46 14.52 -16.77 -0.13
N ALA A 47 13.73 -15.78 0.29
CA ALA A 47 12.31 -15.74 -0.03
C ALA A 47 12.05 -15.72 -1.54
N PHE A 48 12.83 -14.94 -2.30
CA PHE A 48 12.76 -14.98 -3.76
C PHE A 48 13.03 -16.39 -4.30
N ASP A 49 14.08 -17.05 -3.83
CA ASP A 49 14.44 -18.40 -4.26
C ASP A 49 13.35 -19.43 -3.89
N ASP A 50 12.72 -19.31 -2.71
CA ASP A 50 11.61 -20.17 -2.28
C ASP A 50 10.42 -20.06 -3.25
N TYR A 51 10.01 -18.84 -3.59
CA TYR A 51 8.94 -18.62 -4.55
C TYR A 51 9.34 -19.04 -5.97
N TRP A 52 10.54 -18.67 -6.42
CA TRP A 52 11.00 -18.92 -7.79
C TRP A 52 11.20 -20.41 -8.10
N ASN A 53 11.63 -21.18 -7.11
CA ASN A 53 11.85 -22.62 -7.25
C ASN A 53 10.63 -23.46 -6.82
N ASN A 54 9.49 -22.83 -6.52
CA ASN A 54 8.27 -23.54 -6.17
C ASN A 54 7.77 -24.40 -7.34
N THR A 55 7.22 -25.57 -7.05
CA THR A 55 6.64 -26.51 -8.05
C THR A 55 5.51 -25.91 -8.90
N ALA A 56 4.88 -24.82 -8.46
CA ALA A 56 3.87 -24.09 -9.23
C ALA A 56 4.46 -23.12 -10.28
N VAL A 57 5.78 -22.89 -10.27
CA VAL A 57 6.46 -22.02 -11.25
C VAL A 57 6.79 -22.81 -12.51
N TYR A 58 6.34 -22.28 -13.65
CA TYR A 58 6.64 -22.83 -14.97
C TYR A 58 7.36 -21.78 -15.81
N PRO A 59 8.46 -22.14 -16.49
CA PRO A 59 9.13 -21.21 -17.39
C PRO A 59 8.22 -20.88 -18.58
N VAL A 60 8.34 -19.68 -19.13
CA VAL A 60 7.52 -19.21 -20.27
C VAL A 60 7.60 -20.16 -21.46
N ASN A 61 8.76 -20.79 -21.69
CA ASN A 61 8.96 -21.76 -22.76
C ASN A 61 8.18 -23.08 -22.57
N ALA A 62 7.75 -23.43 -21.35
CA ALA A 62 6.88 -24.57 -21.11
C ALA A 62 5.52 -24.43 -21.82
N TRP A 63 5.16 -23.20 -22.19
CA TRP A 63 3.94 -22.87 -22.95
C TRP A 63 4.17 -22.85 -24.48
N GLY A 64 5.31 -23.34 -24.96
CA GLY A 64 5.66 -23.37 -26.38
C GLY A 64 6.18 -22.05 -26.95
N VAL A 65 6.44 -21.06 -26.08
CA VAL A 65 7.03 -19.78 -26.47
C VAL A 65 8.55 -19.93 -26.50
N LEU A 66 9.11 -20.09 -27.70
CA LEU A 66 10.55 -20.09 -27.94
C LEU A 66 10.96 -18.71 -28.48
N LEU A 67 11.87 -18.04 -27.78
CA LEU A 67 12.42 -16.76 -28.22
C LEU A 67 13.74 -17.02 -28.96
N PRO A 68 13.89 -16.54 -30.21
CA PRO A 68 15.18 -16.52 -30.93
C PRO A 68 16.30 -15.84 -30.13
N GLU A 69 17.57 -16.18 -30.39
CA GLU A 69 18.72 -15.59 -29.68
C GLU A 69 18.82 -14.06 -29.84
N ASN A 70 18.42 -13.51 -31.00
CA ASN A 70 18.41 -12.07 -31.30
C ASN A 70 17.20 -11.31 -30.74
N THR A 71 16.28 -11.98 -30.04
CA THR A 71 15.05 -11.36 -29.52
C THR A 71 15.35 -10.18 -28.60
N TYR A 72 16.45 -10.23 -27.84
CA TYR A 72 16.75 -9.20 -26.85
C TYR A 72 17.12 -7.86 -27.48
N GLU A 73 18.02 -7.86 -28.47
CA GLU A 73 18.40 -6.66 -29.22
C GLU A 73 17.19 -6.07 -29.96
N GLU A 74 16.36 -6.92 -30.60
CA GLU A 74 15.14 -6.48 -31.29
C GLU A 74 14.12 -5.88 -30.32
N MET A 75 13.91 -6.51 -29.16
CA MET A 75 13.06 -5.96 -28.10
C MET A 75 13.59 -4.62 -27.59
N ARG A 76 14.90 -4.50 -27.37
CA ARG A 76 15.53 -3.26 -26.91
C ARG A 76 15.36 -2.13 -27.92
N GLN A 77 15.55 -2.42 -29.20
CA GLN A 77 15.31 -1.45 -30.27
C GLN A 77 13.83 -1.05 -30.31
N THR A 78 12.92 -2.01 -30.28
CA THR A 78 11.47 -1.77 -30.24
C THR A 78 11.08 -0.88 -29.06
N ILE A 79 11.60 -1.15 -27.87
CA ILE A 79 11.36 -0.32 -26.68
C ILE A 79 11.89 1.09 -26.89
N THR A 80 13.07 1.26 -27.48
CA THR A 80 13.65 2.58 -27.75
C THR A 80 12.79 3.39 -28.73
N GLU A 81 12.29 2.75 -29.79
CA GLU A 81 11.36 3.36 -30.75
C GLU A 81 10.04 3.78 -30.07
N ILE A 82 9.46 2.88 -29.26
CA ILE A 82 8.28 3.19 -28.45
C ILE A 82 8.54 4.40 -27.54
N LEU A 83 9.65 4.40 -26.80
CA LEU A 83 9.98 5.50 -25.88
C LEU A 83 10.14 6.84 -26.62
N ALA A 84 10.66 6.83 -27.85
CA ALA A 84 10.77 8.03 -28.67
C ALA A 84 9.38 8.63 -28.98
N ASP A 85 8.38 7.80 -29.29
CA ASP A 85 6.99 8.23 -29.53
C ASP A 85 6.32 8.80 -28.27
N TYR A 86 6.76 8.40 -27.08
CA TYR A 86 6.24 8.86 -25.79
C TYR A 86 7.05 9.99 -25.15
N THR A 87 8.03 10.58 -25.84
CA THR A 87 8.96 11.59 -25.28
C THR A 87 8.25 12.75 -24.57
N SER A 88 7.13 13.24 -25.13
CA SER A 88 6.38 14.36 -24.52
C SER A 88 5.78 13.96 -23.16
N ARG A 89 5.17 12.76 -23.11
CA ARG A 89 4.54 12.20 -21.91
C ARG A 89 5.55 11.76 -20.86
N LEU A 90 6.74 11.35 -21.29
CA LEU A 90 7.84 10.89 -20.44
C LEU A 90 8.88 11.99 -20.16
N SER A 91 8.53 13.27 -20.38
CA SER A 91 9.51 14.37 -20.28
C SER A 91 10.11 14.56 -18.89
N SER A 92 9.46 14.06 -17.84
CA SER A 92 10.00 14.01 -16.47
C SER A 92 10.83 12.76 -16.16
N TYR A 93 10.88 11.78 -17.06
CA TYR A 93 11.66 10.56 -16.90
C TYR A 93 12.96 10.61 -17.71
N PRO A 94 14.10 10.15 -17.15
CA PRO A 94 15.32 10.00 -17.92
C PRO A 94 15.16 8.84 -18.91
N LEU A 95 15.03 9.16 -20.20
CA LEU A 95 14.94 8.15 -21.27
C LEU A 95 16.30 7.58 -21.68
N GLN A 96 17.39 8.22 -21.24
CA GLN A 96 18.75 7.78 -21.47
C GLN A 96 19.39 7.32 -20.16
N PRO A 97 20.30 6.32 -20.21
CA PRO A 97 21.04 5.91 -19.03
C PRO A 97 21.77 7.11 -18.40
N ALA A 98 21.60 7.27 -17.08
CA ALA A 98 22.27 8.29 -16.30
C ALA A 98 23.37 7.66 -15.42
N ASN A 99 24.37 8.47 -15.04
CA ASN A 99 25.35 8.06 -14.05
C ASN A 99 24.80 8.30 -12.64
N TRP A 100 24.55 7.22 -11.92
CA TRP A 100 23.97 7.23 -10.56
C TRP A 100 25.01 7.16 -9.45
N GLN A 101 26.31 7.20 -9.75
CA GLN A 101 27.38 7.00 -8.76
C GLN A 101 27.28 7.97 -7.58
N HIS A 102 27.03 9.24 -7.86
CA HIS A 102 26.90 10.25 -6.80
C HIS A 102 25.69 9.98 -5.91
N TRP A 103 24.55 9.61 -6.50
CA TRP A 103 23.35 9.27 -5.74
C TRP A 103 23.59 8.04 -4.86
N LEU A 104 24.25 7.00 -5.38
CA LEU A 104 24.58 5.80 -4.61
C LEU A 104 25.52 6.08 -3.43
N VAL A 105 26.46 7.02 -3.57
CA VAL A 105 27.38 7.41 -2.48
C VAL A 105 26.65 8.19 -1.38
N GLU A 106 25.74 9.09 -1.76
CA GLU A 106 24.97 9.85 -0.77
C GLU A 106 23.86 9.02 -0.12
N LEU A 107 23.31 8.03 -0.84
CA LEU A 107 22.24 7.15 -0.34
C LEU A 107 22.57 6.55 1.03
N GLU A 108 23.79 6.03 1.21
CA GLU A 108 24.24 5.45 2.49
C GLU A 108 24.09 6.42 3.67
N ARG A 109 24.24 7.72 3.43
CA ARG A 109 24.19 8.77 4.45
C ARG A 109 22.77 9.24 4.75
N GLU A 110 21.85 9.01 3.82
CA GLU A 110 20.44 9.38 3.92
C GLU A 110 19.55 8.26 4.51
N LEU A 111 20.09 7.04 4.60
CA LEU A 111 19.38 5.89 5.14
C LEU A 111 19.23 5.96 6.66
N ASP A 112 18.04 5.61 7.14
CA ASP A 112 17.78 5.42 8.55
C ASP A 112 18.29 4.05 9.00
N ILE A 113 19.00 4.02 10.13
CA ILE A 113 19.51 2.78 10.72
C ILE A 113 18.36 2.05 11.44
N GLY A 114 18.32 0.73 11.29
CA GLY A 114 17.36 -0.13 11.97
C GLY A 114 17.63 -1.61 11.73
N GLU A 115 16.82 -2.43 12.37
CA GLU A 115 16.75 -3.87 12.11
C GLU A 115 15.53 -4.16 11.23
N ALA A 116 15.68 -5.05 10.27
CA ALA A 116 14.61 -5.40 9.35
C ALA A 116 14.56 -6.91 9.11
N HIS A 117 13.34 -7.44 9.09
CA HIS A 117 13.05 -8.82 8.73
C HIS A 117 12.08 -8.84 7.56
N LEU A 118 12.29 -9.76 6.61
CA LEU A 118 11.32 -10.03 5.57
C LEU A 118 10.26 -10.98 6.12
N LEU A 119 9.00 -10.56 6.06
CA LEU A 119 7.85 -11.43 6.30
C LEU A 119 7.28 -11.90 4.96
N GLN A 120 6.91 -13.18 4.92
CA GLN A 120 6.26 -13.85 3.79
C GLN A 120 5.14 -14.78 4.29
N ASP A 121 4.51 -15.53 3.39
CA ASP A 121 3.46 -16.49 3.73
C ASP A 121 3.99 -17.61 4.64
N ASP A 122 5.19 -18.09 4.35
CA ASP A 122 5.90 -19.06 5.18
C ASP A 122 6.44 -18.41 6.47
N PRO A 123 6.42 -19.13 7.61
CA PRO A 123 6.83 -18.58 8.88
C PRO A 123 8.32 -18.22 8.91
N VAL A 124 8.62 -17.05 9.49
CA VAL A 124 9.97 -16.53 9.75
C VAL A 124 10.20 -16.46 11.25
N GLN A 125 11.40 -16.85 11.69
CA GLN A 125 11.73 -16.88 13.11
C GLN A 125 12.30 -15.54 13.57
N ILE A 126 11.62 -14.89 14.51
CA ILE A 126 12.05 -13.64 15.17
C ILE A 126 12.06 -13.87 16.68
N ASP A 127 13.20 -13.64 17.33
CA ASP A 127 13.40 -13.88 18.77
C ASP A 127 12.93 -15.28 19.26
N GLY A 128 13.14 -16.30 18.42
CA GLY A 128 12.77 -17.68 18.74
C GLY A 128 11.27 -17.99 18.63
N ARG A 129 10.48 -17.10 18.02
CA ARG A 129 9.06 -17.30 17.71
C ARG A 129 8.83 -17.24 16.20
N ASP A 130 7.90 -18.06 15.72
CA ASP A 130 7.51 -18.08 14.31
C ASP A 130 6.43 -17.03 14.05
N TYR A 131 6.64 -16.20 13.04
CA TYR A 131 5.66 -15.23 12.55
C TYR A 131 5.46 -15.38 11.06
N ARG A 132 4.20 -15.37 10.63
CA ARG A 132 3.84 -15.22 9.21
C ARG A 132 3.47 -13.77 8.93
N LEU A 133 3.38 -13.46 7.66
CA LEU A 133 2.87 -12.17 7.22
C LEU A 133 1.50 -11.85 7.81
N VAL A 134 0.58 -12.82 7.91
CA VAL A 134 -0.75 -12.61 8.51
C VAL A 134 -0.72 -12.28 10.01
N ASP A 135 0.37 -12.59 10.71
CA ASP A 135 0.55 -12.32 12.14
C ASP A 135 1.09 -10.90 12.40
N MET A 136 1.38 -10.13 11.34
CA MET A 136 2.10 -8.86 11.49
C MET A 136 1.32 -7.80 12.26
N ILE A 137 -0.03 -7.78 12.20
CA ILE A 137 -0.83 -6.91 13.10
C ILE A 137 -0.62 -7.32 14.54
N ALA A 138 -0.74 -8.61 14.85
CA ALA A 138 -0.62 -9.07 16.23
C ALA A 138 0.77 -8.70 16.78
N TYR A 139 1.81 -8.94 16.00
CA TYR A 139 3.18 -8.52 16.31
C TYR A 139 3.31 -7.01 16.51
N LEU A 140 2.77 -6.20 15.58
CA LEU A 140 2.91 -4.74 15.66
C LEU A 140 2.00 -4.09 16.70
N SER A 141 0.89 -4.70 17.07
CA SER A 141 0.01 -4.19 18.13
C SER A 141 0.43 -4.68 19.53
N ASP A 142 1.30 -5.68 19.64
CA ASP A 142 1.80 -6.25 20.89
C ASP A 142 3.33 -6.25 20.87
N PRO A 143 4.06 -5.25 21.42
CA PRO A 143 3.74 -4.43 22.59
C PRO A 143 3.47 -2.93 22.30
N ALA A 144 2.48 -2.57 21.47
CA ALA A 144 2.17 -1.15 21.28
C ALA A 144 1.57 -0.53 22.55
N GLU A 145 2.07 0.63 22.99
CA GLU A 145 1.69 1.32 24.22
C GLU A 145 0.89 2.61 23.99
N HIS A 146 1.08 3.28 22.86
CA HIS A 146 0.57 4.64 22.63
C HIS A 146 -0.23 4.76 21.34
N GLU A 147 0.31 4.31 20.21
CA GLU A 147 -0.30 4.51 18.90
C GLU A 147 -0.08 3.31 17.96
N PHE A 148 -1.12 3.01 17.19
CA PHE A 148 -1.05 2.09 16.07
C PHE A 148 -1.76 2.71 14.86
N ILE A 149 -1.05 2.87 13.75
CA ILE A 149 -1.56 3.42 12.50
C ILE A 149 -1.56 2.34 11.44
N LEU A 150 -2.70 2.13 10.79
CA LEU A 150 -2.89 1.22 9.66
C LEU A 150 -3.28 2.03 8.42
N SER A 151 -2.58 1.83 7.31
CA SER A 151 -3.02 2.27 5.99
C SER A 151 -3.16 1.08 5.04
N THR A 152 -4.30 1.02 4.35
CA THR A 152 -4.59 -0.02 3.35
C THR A 152 -5.56 0.50 2.30
N PRO A 153 -5.39 0.19 1.00
CA PRO A 153 -6.34 0.62 -0.02
C PRO A 153 -7.72 -0.01 0.11
N TYR A 154 -7.76 -1.23 0.66
CA TYR A 154 -8.92 -2.10 0.75
C TYR A 154 -9.00 -2.61 2.19
N LEU A 155 -10.14 -2.35 2.83
CA LEU A 155 -10.37 -2.68 4.22
C LEU A 155 -11.68 -3.46 4.34
N ILE A 156 -11.58 -4.78 4.34
CA ILE A 156 -12.66 -5.70 4.69
C ILE A 156 -12.13 -6.53 5.85
N PRO A 157 -12.40 -6.11 7.11
CA PRO A 157 -11.93 -6.82 8.29
C PRO A 157 -12.32 -8.30 8.27
N VAL A 158 -11.36 -9.16 8.59
CA VAL A 158 -11.59 -10.61 8.75
C VAL A 158 -11.14 -11.10 10.11
N GLY A 159 -11.60 -12.30 10.48
CA GLY A 159 -11.20 -12.97 11.72
C GLY A 159 -11.46 -12.12 12.95
N ASP A 160 -10.48 -12.04 13.85
CA ASP A 160 -10.57 -11.32 15.11
C ASP A 160 -10.16 -9.84 15.03
N PHE A 161 -9.95 -9.27 13.83
CA PHE A 161 -9.43 -7.90 13.67
C PHE A 161 -10.19 -6.86 14.52
N LEU A 162 -11.52 -6.77 14.37
CA LEU A 162 -12.33 -5.79 15.10
C LEU A 162 -12.27 -6.00 16.61
N LYS A 163 -12.18 -7.26 17.05
CA LYS A 163 -12.08 -7.62 18.47
C LYS A 163 -10.73 -7.21 19.05
N VAL A 164 -9.64 -7.43 18.31
CA VAL A 164 -8.29 -7.00 18.70
C VAL A 164 -8.22 -5.48 18.78
N VAL A 165 -8.76 -4.77 17.79
CA VAL A 165 -8.83 -3.30 17.80
C VAL A 165 -9.61 -2.81 19.01
N GLN A 166 -10.82 -3.33 19.25
CA GLN A 166 -11.63 -2.96 20.41
C GLN A 166 -10.91 -3.21 21.75
N GLN A 167 -10.23 -4.35 21.88
CA GLN A 167 -9.46 -4.67 23.08
C GLN A 167 -8.28 -3.71 23.29
N LYS A 168 -7.53 -3.39 22.23
CA LYS A 168 -6.38 -2.49 22.31
C LYS A 168 -6.82 -1.05 22.59
N VAL A 169 -7.88 -0.57 21.97
CA VAL A 169 -8.49 0.73 22.29
C VAL A 169 -8.95 0.78 23.75
N ALA A 170 -9.60 -0.27 24.25
CA ALA A 170 -10.00 -0.36 25.66
C ALA A 170 -8.81 -0.39 26.64
N GLN A 171 -7.63 -0.80 26.18
CA GLN A 171 -6.37 -0.75 26.94
C GLN A 171 -5.67 0.62 26.85
N GLY A 172 -6.24 1.58 26.11
CA GLY A 172 -5.71 2.94 25.97
C GLY A 172 -4.86 3.17 24.72
N LEU A 173 -4.72 2.18 23.83
CA LEU A 173 -4.01 2.35 22.57
C LEU A 173 -4.82 3.22 21.61
N ARG A 174 -4.20 4.27 21.03
CA ARG A 174 -4.80 5.05 19.96
C ARG A 174 -4.66 4.30 18.64
N VAL A 175 -5.77 3.78 18.10
CA VAL A 175 -5.79 3.08 16.82
C VAL A 175 -6.33 3.99 15.72
N ARG A 176 -5.55 4.19 14.66
CA ARG A 176 -5.90 5.04 13.51
C ARG A 176 -5.87 4.23 12.22
N ILE A 177 -6.89 4.37 11.39
CA ILE A 177 -7.06 3.59 10.17
C ILE A 177 -7.29 4.55 9.00
N LEU A 178 -6.41 4.51 8.00
CA LEU A 178 -6.54 5.26 6.75
C LEU A 178 -6.83 4.31 5.60
N THR A 179 -7.95 4.53 4.91
CA THR A 179 -8.30 3.77 3.71
C THR A 179 -8.88 4.66 2.61
N ASN A 180 -9.24 4.11 1.45
CA ASN A 180 -9.89 4.89 0.39
C ASN A 180 -11.34 5.22 0.75
N SER A 181 -11.76 6.46 0.46
CA SER A 181 -13.17 6.78 0.32
C SER A 181 -13.75 6.17 -0.96
N LEU A 182 -15.08 6.12 -1.09
CA LEU A 182 -15.72 5.75 -2.36
C LEU A 182 -15.23 6.66 -3.50
N SER A 183 -14.96 7.93 -3.21
CA SER A 183 -14.48 8.87 -4.23
C SER A 183 -13.03 8.61 -4.67
N SER A 184 -12.18 8.02 -3.83
CA SER A 184 -10.75 7.79 -4.14
C SER A 184 -10.43 6.35 -4.50
N THR A 185 -11.32 5.38 -4.25
CA THR A 185 -11.08 3.99 -4.64
C THR A 185 -11.06 3.80 -6.16
N ASN A 186 -10.14 2.98 -6.65
CA ASN A 186 -10.16 2.45 -8.02
C ASN A 186 -11.11 1.23 -8.16
N HIS A 187 -11.42 0.53 -7.06
CA HIS A 187 -12.34 -0.61 -7.02
C HIS A 187 -13.61 -0.28 -6.23
N THR A 188 -14.62 0.25 -6.93
CA THR A 188 -15.94 0.56 -6.33
C THR A 188 -16.54 -0.63 -5.59
N LEU A 189 -16.45 -1.85 -6.16
CA LEU A 189 -17.06 -3.05 -5.58
C LEU A 189 -16.49 -3.41 -4.21
N VAL A 190 -15.17 -3.28 -4.03
CA VAL A 190 -14.51 -3.51 -2.73
C VAL A 190 -15.03 -2.50 -1.69
N ASN A 191 -15.16 -1.22 -2.08
CA ASN A 191 -15.69 -0.19 -1.19
C ASN A 191 -17.16 -0.45 -0.81
N SER A 192 -17.97 -0.99 -1.73
CA SER A 192 -19.36 -1.39 -1.45
C SER A 192 -19.47 -2.44 -0.37
N HIS A 193 -18.49 -3.35 -0.28
CA HIS A 193 -18.43 -4.34 0.79
C HIS A 193 -17.87 -3.75 2.08
N TYR A 194 -16.83 -2.90 1.99
CA TYR A 194 -16.31 -2.16 3.13
C TYR A 194 -17.36 -1.27 3.81
N ASN A 195 -18.34 -0.73 3.08
CA ASN A 195 -19.39 0.13 3.65
C ASN A 195 -20.11 -0.48 4.87
N LYS A 196 -20.21 -1.82 4.93
CA LYS A 196 -20.82 -2.57 6.06
C LYS A 196 -20.01 -2.44 7.35
N TYR A 197 -18.71 -2.19 7.24
CA TYR A 197 -17.73 -2.26 8.32
C TYR A 197 -17.40 -0.91 8.92
N ARG A 198 -17.79 0.22 8.29
CA ARG A 198 -17.57 1.57 8.87
C ARG A 198 -18.11 1.71 10.29
N LEU A 199 -19.38 1.33 10.50
CA LEU A 199 -20.01 1.39 11.81
C LEU A 199 -19.32 0.43 12.80
N PRO A 200 -19.15 -0.87 12.52
CA PRO A 200 -18.41 -1.78 13.40
C PRO A 200 -16.99 -1.31 13.74
N ILE A 201 -16.25 -0.70 12.80
CA ILE A 201 -14.92 -0.14 13.05
C ILE A 201 -15.02 1.03 14.04
N LEU A 202 -15.91 1.99 13.81
CA LEU A 202 -16.08 3.16 14.68
C LEU A 202 -16.55 2.75 16.09
N GLU A 203 -17.39 1.72 16.21
CA GLU A 203 -17.85 1.16 17.49
C GLU A 203 -16.72 0.52 18.31
N THR A 204 -15.58 0.17 17.70
CA THR A 204 -14.39 -0.26 18.45
C THR A 204 -13.71 0.90 19.20
N GLY A 205 -14.01 2.14 18.82
CA GLY A 205 -13.34 3.36 19.28
C GLY A 205 -12.08 3.72 18.47
N ALA A 206 -11.77 3.00 17.40
CA ALA A 206 -10.73 3.40 16.45
C ALA A 206 -11.09 4.68 15.70
N GLU A 207 -10.07 5.48 15.38
CA GLU A 207 -10.17 6.61 14.46
C GLU A 207 -10.13 6.10 13.02
N LEU A 208 -11.14 6.45 12.22
CA LEU A 208 -11.26 6.03 10.83
C LEU A 208 -11.24 7.25 9.92
N GLN A 209 -10.24 7.28 9.05
CA GLN A 209 -10.07 8.30 8.03
C GLN A 209 -10.15 7.69 6.63
N GLU A 210 -10.83 8.40 5.73
CA GLU A 210 -10.94 8.01 4.32
C GLU A 210 -10.28 9.04 3.41
N PHE A 211 -9.32 8.59 2.60
CA PHE A 211 -8.54 9.43 1.70
C PHE A 211 -9.42 10.14 0.66
N ARG A 212 -9.11 11.41 0.38
CA ARG A 212 -9.80 12.24 -0.62
C ARG A 212 -9.24 11.99 -2.01
N HIS A 213 -10.13 11.93 -2.99
CA HIS A 213 -9.76 11.74 -4.39
C HIS A 213 -9.06 12.95 -5.03
N ARG A 214 -9.15 14.11 -4.37
CA ARG A 214 -8.45 15.34 -4.71
C ARG A 214 -7.76 15.84 -3.43
N PRO A 215 -6.57 15.30 -3.12
CA PRO A 215 -5.79 15.76 -1.98
C PRO A 215 -5.18 17.15 -2.27
N SER A 216 -4.43 17.67 -1.30
CA SER A 216 -3.63 18.88 -1.39
C SER A 216 -2.67 18.86 -2.59
N VAL A 217 -2.17 20.04 -2.97
CA VAL A 217 -1.19 20.18 -4.05
C VAL A 217 0.11 19.41 -3.72
N SER A 218 0.52 19.36 -2.45
CA SER A 218 1.74 18.65 -2.02
C SER A 218 1.63 17.14 -2.28
N LEU A 219 0.60 16.49 -1.76
CA LEU A 219 0.37 15.06 -1.96
C LEU A 219 0.09 14.72 -3.41
N ARG A 220 -0.66 15.58 -4.10
CA ARG A 220 -0.93 15.38 -5.53
C ARG A 220 0.36 15.36 -6.35
N ALA A 221 1.33 16.21 -6.02
CA ALA A 221 2.63 16.23 -6.69
C ALA A 221 3.49 14.97 -6.43
N GLN A 222 3.15 14.15 -5.43
CA GLN A 222 3.78 12.84 -5.21
C GLN A 222 3.15 11.73 -6.05
N ALA A 223 1.88 11.89 -6.46
CA ALA A 223 1.16 10.93 -7.28
C ALA A 223 1.25 11.24 -8.78
N ASP A 224 1.15 12.51 -9.17
CA ASP A 224 1.16 12.96 -10.56
C ASP A 224 2.58 13.27 -11.05
N VAL A 225 2.92 12.86 -12.27
CA VAL A 225 4.20 13.20 -12.91
C VAL A 225 3.93 14.00 -14.18
N LYS A 226 4.46 15.23 -14.24
CA LYS A 226 4.28 16.10 -15.40
C LYS A 226 4.73 15.41 -16.70
N PRO A 227 4.02 15.65 -17.82
CA PRO A 227 2.86 16.53 -18.00
C PRO A 227 1.51 15.85 -17.68
N VAL A 228 1.52 14.67 -17.07
CA VAL A 228 0.32 13.90 -16.79
C VAL A 228 -0.26 14.32 -15.44
N GLU A 229 -1.55 14.65 -15.43
CA GLU A 229 -2.34 14.85 -14.22
C GLU A 229 -3.57 13.97 -14.32
N ALA A 230 -3.73 13.04 -13.37
CA ALA A 230 -4.84 12.12 -13.42
C ALA A 230 -6.15 12.76 -12.90
N PRO A 231 -7.33 12.32 -13.36
CA PRO A 231 -8.61 12.83 -12.86
C PRO A 231 -8.80 12.77 -11.33
N PHE A 232 -8.20 11.78 -10.67
CA PHE A 232 -8.17 11.65 -9.21
C PHE A 232 -6.95 10.86 -8.72
N VAL A 233 -6.67 10.97 -7.43
CA VAL A 233 -5.61 10.21 -6.74
C VAL A 233 -6.25 9.13 -5.87
N SER A 234 -5.65 7.94 -5.87
CA SER A 234 -6.08 6.79 -5.08
C SER A 234 -4.98 6.40 -4.09
N LEU A 235 -5.36 6.01 -2.87
CA LEU A 235 -4.43 5.47 -1.89
C LEU A 235 -4.13 4.01 -2.24
N HIS A 236 -2.86 3.62 -2.21
CA HIS A 236 -2.44 2.23 -2.38
C HIS A 236 -1.36 1.77 -1.39
N ALA A 237 -0.95 2.63 -0.46
CA ALA A 237 -0.04 2.23 0.62
C ALA A 237 -0.61 1.08 1.45
N LYS A 238 0.21 0.05 1.71
CA LYS A 238 -0.06 -1.01 2.72
C LYS A 238 1.01 -0.95 3.78
N VAL A 239 0.75 -0.14 4.80
CA VAL A 239 1.72 0.14 5.83
C VAL A 239 1.09 0.10 7.20
N LEU A 240 1.90 -0.29 8.17
CA LEU A 240 1.55 -0.27 9.58
C LEU A 240 2.65 0.47 10.35
N VAL A 241 2.28 1.25 11.35
CA VAL A 241 3.23 1.89 12.27
C VAL A 241 2.78 1.64 13.70
N SER A 242 3.72 1.29 14.58
CA SER A 242 3.48 1.10 16.02
C SER A 242 4.45 1.96 16.82
N ASP A 243 3.88 2.80 17.68
CA ASP A 243 4.56 3.73 18.60
C ASP A 243 5.68 4.56 17.98
N ARG A 244 5.60 4.82 16.66
CA ARG A 244 6.67 5.49 15.90
C ARG A 244 8.06 4.84 16.12
N ARG A 245 8.09 3.55 16.47
CA ARG A 245 9.31 2.78 16.74
C ARG A 245 9.57 1.71 15.68
N ARG A 246 8.49 1.10 15.21
CA ARG A 246 8.53 0.00 14.24
C ARG A 246 7.43 0.16 13.22
N CYS A 247 7.68 -0.31 12.01
CA CYS A 247 6.73 -0.27 10.93
C CYS A 247 6.76 -1.55 10.11
N PHE A 248 5.70 -1.75 9.33
CA PHE A 248 5.65 -2.74 8.27
C PHE A 248 5.34 -2.03 6.96
N ILE A 249 6.07 -2.37 5.90
CA ILE A 249 5.88 -1.86 4.54
C ILE A 249 5.90 -3.07 3.61
N GLY A 250 4.82 -3.30 2.88
CA GLY A 250 4.71 -4.50 2.04
C GLY A 250 3.51 -4.49 1.11
N SER A 251 3.14 -5.66 0.64
CA SER A 251 2.09 -5.86 -0.37
C SER A 251 0.73 -6.26 0.22
N LEU A 252 0.68 -6.71 1.49
CA LEU A 252 -0.54 -7.27 2.10
C LEU A 252 -1.67 -6.25 2.23
N ASN A 253 -2.74 -6.46 1.46
CA ASN A 253 -4.01 -5.75 1.69
C ASN A 253 -4.80 -6.40 2.83
N PHE A 254 -5.72 -5.63 3.43
CA PHE A 254 -6.61 -6.12 4.49
C PHE A 254 -7.98 -6.50 3.95
N ASP A 255 -8.00 -7.53 3.11
CA ASP A 255 -9.19 -8.14 2.54
C ASP A 255 -9.09 -9.68 2.55
N PRO A 256 -10.21 -10.41 2.47
CA PRO A 256 -10.22 -11.87 2.46
C PRO A 256 -9.32 -12.47 1.38
N ARG A 257 -9.26 -11.86 0.19
CA ARG A 257 -8.48 -12.37 -0.93
C ARG A 257 -6.99 -12.37 -0.63
N ALA A 258 -6.45 -11.26 -0.13
CA ALA A 258 -5.03 -11.11 0.15
C ALA A 258 -4.54 -12.12 1.21
N LEU A 259 -5.39 -12.49 2.17
CA LEU A 259 -5.03 -13.41 3.25
C LEU A 259 -5.11 -14.90 2.89
N VAL A 260 -5.79 -15.26 1.80
CA VAL A 260 -6.07 -16.67 1.46
C VAL A 260 -5.52 -17.07 0.09
N ILE A 261 -5.43 -16.13 -0.86
CA ILE A 261 -5.21 -16.46 -2.28
C ILE A 261 -3.89 -15.91 -2.81
N ASN A 262 -3.47 -14.73 -2.34
CA ASN A 262 -2.27 -14.08 -2.85
C ASN A 262 -1.03 -14.56 -2.08
N SER A 263 0.10 -14.58 -2.79
CA SER A 263 1.40 -14.61 -2.13
C SER A 263 1.88 -13.20 -1.89
N GLU A 264 2.09 -12.87 -0.62
CA GLU A 264 2.35 -11.51 -0.18
C GLU A 264 3.71 -11.47 0.57
N ASN A 265 4.36 -10.32 0.57
CA ASN A 265 5.58 -10.10 1.36
C ASN A 265 5.67 -8.66 1.86
N GLY A 266 6.55 -8.44 2.82
CA GLY A 266 6.88 -7.09 3.27
C GLY A 266 8.03 -7.09 4.26
N LEU A 267 8.54 -5.89 4.53
CA LEU A 267 9.56 -5.70 5.54
C LEU A 267 8.91 -5.25 6.83
N LEU A 268 9.19 -6.00 7.90
CA LEU A 268 9.02 -5.57 9.28
C LEU A 268 10.30 -4.87 9.70
N ILE A 269 10.21 -3.62 10.15
CA ILE A 269 11.37 -2.77 10.39
C ILE A 269 11.27 -2.15 11.78
N GLU A 270 12.29 -2.37 12.62
CA GLU A 270 12.50 -1.63 13.86
C GLU A 270 13.50 -0.49 13.62
N SER A 271 12.96 0.71 13.38
CA SER A 271 13.73 1.93 13.21
C SER A 271 12.88 3.12 13.64
N PRO A 272 13.16 3.76 14.78
CA PRO A 272 12.41 4.93 15.23
C PRO A 272 12.43 6.08 14.22
N ALA A 273 13.58 6.34 13.58
CA ALA A 273 13.71 7.41 12.61
C ALA A 273 12.83 7.19 11.36
N LEU A 274 12.81 5.97 10.82
CA LEU A 274 11.96 5.65 9.67
C LEU A 274 10.48 5.60 10.06
N ALA A 275 10.15 5.01 11.21
CA ALA A 275 8.78 4.88 11.69
C ALA A 275 8.17 6.25 12.01
N GLU A 276 8.94 7.20 12.54
CA GLU A 276 8.54 8.60 12.72
C GLU A 276 8.20 9.26 11.37
N LYS A 277 9.12 9.20 10.38
CA LYS A 277 8.89 9.77 9.03
C LYS A 277 7.65 9.18 8.37
N LEU A 278 7.44 7.87 8.51
CA LEU A 278 6.28 7.18 7.96
C LEU A 278 5.00 7.61 8.68
N ALA A 279 5.01 7.71 10.01
CA ALA A 279 3.87 8.20 10.78
C ALA A 279 3.50 9.63 10.36
N ASP A 280 4.48 10.54 10.28
CA ASP A 280 4.27 11.93 9.84
C ASP A 280 3.66 12.00 8.44
N PHE A 281 4.11 11.15 7.52
CA PHE A 281 3.52 11.08 6.18
C PHE A 281 2.08 10.53 6.18
N LEU A 282 1.80 9.51 7.00
CA LEU A 282 0.42 9.02 7.19
C LEU A 282 -0.48 10.09 7.82
N GLU A 283 0.06 10.91 8.72
CA GLU A 283 -0.65 12.05 9.31
C GLU A 283 -0.96 13.12 8.27
N GLU A 284 0.01 13.51 7.43
CA GLU A 284 -0.24 14.42 6.30
C GLU A 284 -1.39 13.90 5.43
N MET A 285 -1.45 12.60 5.13
CA MET A 285 -2.53 12.00 4.35
C MET A 285 -3.90 12.02 5.05
N MET A 286 -3.92 12.11 6.38
CA MET A 286 -5.15 12.20 7.19
C MET A 286 -5.60 13.63 7.47
N GLU A 287 -4.75 14.63 7.21
CA GLU A 287 -5.10 16.04 7.40
C GLU A 287 -6.37 16.42 6.63
N PRO A 288 -7.14 17.43 7.09
CA PRO A 288 -8.41 17.82 6.48
C PRO A 288 -8.39 18.03 4.96
N GLU A 289 -7.30 18.55 4.40
CA GLU A 289 -7.17 18.75 2.95
C GLU A 289 -7.08 17.43 2.16
N ASN A 290 -6.68 16.35 2.82
CA ASN A 290 -6.29 15.07 2.24
C ASN A 290 -7.21 13.91 2.64
N GLY A 291 -7.86 14.00 3.81
CA GLY A 291 -8.71 12.96 4.36
C GLY A 291 -10.12 13.44 4.76
N TRP A 292 -11.02 12.48 4.89
CA TRP A 292 -12.30 12.61 5.57
C TRP A 292 -12.20 11.90 6.92
N ASN A 293 -12.42 12.61 8.01
CA ASN A 293 -12.59 11.99 9.33
C ASN A 293 -14.03 11.47 9.46
N LEU A 294 -14.20 10.19 9.76
CA LEU A 294 -15.52 9.60 9.96
C LEU A 294 -15.93 9.73 11.43
N VAL A 295 -17.10 10.34 11.66
CA VAL A 295 -17.62 10.61 13.00
C VAL A 295 -18.94 9.87 13.20
N LEU A 296 -18.95 8.95 14.18
CA LEU A 296 -20.16 8.26 14.64
C LEU A 296 -21.00 9.20 15.51
N LYS A 297 -22.27 9.37 15.14
CA LYS A 297 -23.25 10.17 15.88
C LYS A 297 -24.07 9.29 16.82
N GLY A 298 -24.75 9.91 17.78
CA GLY A 298 -25.54 9.19 18.80
C GLY A 298 -26.75 8.40 18.27
N ASP A 299 -27.15 8.63 17.02
CA ASP A 299 -28.20 7.88 16.32
C ASP A 299 -27.63 6.79 15.39
N ASN A 300 -26.35 6.45 15.54
CA ASN A 300 -25.57 5.55 14.69
C ASN A 300 -25.39 6.01 13.23
N SER A 301 -25.74 7.25 12.91
CA SER A 301 -25.36 7.84 11.62
C SER A 301 -23.87 8.20 11.60
N ILE A 302 -23.29 8.24 10.40
CA ILE A 302 -21.88 8.58 10.18
C ILE A 302 -21.80 9.87 9.38
N GLU A 303 -20.98 10.81 9.86
CA GLU A 303 -20.60 12.01 9.13
C GLU A 303 -19.18 11.89 8.60
N TRP A 304 -18.93 12.36 7.37
CA TRP A 304 -17.58 12.55 6.83
C TRP A 304 -17.22 14.03 6.98
N GLN A 305 -16.21 14.31 7.80
CA GLN A 305 -15.80 15.67 8.15
C GLN A 305 -14.42 15.98 7.55
N SER A 306 -14.27 17.16 6.96
CA SER A 306 -13.03 17.62 6.34
C SER A 306 -12.99 19.15 6.39
N GLY A 307 -12.24 19.69 7.36
CA GLY A 307 -12.22 21.12 7.66
C GLY A 307 -13.61 21.57 8.07
N ASP A 308 -14.12 22.61 7.41
CA ASP A 308 -15.49 23.11 7.63
C ASP A 308 -16.56 22.30 6.85
N THR A 309 -16.16 21.30 6.05
CA THR A 309 -17.10 20.51 5.24
C THR A 309 -17.57 19.29 6.01
N ILE A 310 -18.90 19.10 6.09
CA ILE A 310 -19.54 17.93 6.69
C ILE A 310 -20.47 17.30 5.65
N LEU A 311 -20.31 16.00 5.39
CA LEU A 311 -21.18 15.21 4.55
C LEU A 311 -21.92 14.17 5.39
N THR A 312 -23.21 13.99 5.16
CA THR A 312 -24.06 12.96 5.79
C THR A 312 -24.17 11.67 4.97
N GLY A 313 -23.41 11.60 3.87
CA GLY A 313 -23.29 10.42 3.03
C GLY A 313 -21.89 10.33 2.43
N GLN A 314 -21.46 9.11 2.12
CA GLN A 314 -20.11 8.87 1.64
C GLN A 314 -19.78 9.70 0.38
N PRO A 315 -18.57 10.27 0.30
CA PRO A 315 -18.15 11.07 -0.85
C PRO A 315 -18.00 10.18 -2.08
N SER A 316 -18.49 10.63 -3.24
CA SER A 316 -18.42 9.90 -4.50
C SER A 316 -17.97 10.80 -5.65
N ARG A 317 -17.40 10.22 -6.71
CA ARG A 317 -17.02 10.99 -7.92
C ARG A 317 -18.22 11.36 -8.79
N GLY A 318 -19.36 10.69 -8.61
CA GLY A 318 -20.58 11.00 -9.34
C GLY A 318 -21.65 9.91 -9.26
N PHE A 319 -22.82 10.23 -9.79
CA PHE A 319 -24.05 9.43 -9.68
C PHE A 319 -23.88 7.95 -10.10
N PHE A 320 -23.21 7.69 -11.22
CA PHE A 320 -23.00 6.31 -11.69
C PHE A 320 -22.15 5.48 -10.73
N GLN A 321 -21.18 6.10 -10.04
CA GLN A 321 -20.39 5.41 -9.04
C GLN A 321 -21.24 5.07 -7.82
N SER A 322 -22.07 6.01 -7.35
CA SER A 322 -23.00 5.78 -6.24
C SER A 322 -24.01 4.67 -6.53
N MET A 323 -24.50 4.58 -7.78
CA MET A 323 -25.36 3.47 -8.21
C MET A 323 -24.61 2.14 -8.23
N ALA A 324 -23.42 2.11 -8.84
CA ALA A 324 -22.59 0.91 -8.86
C ALA A 324 -22.28 0.42 -7.43
N ASP A 325 -22.02 1.35 -6.51
CA ASP A 325 -21.80 1.06 -5.10
C ASP A 325 -23.04 0.45 -4.43
N PHE A 326 -24.20 1.09 -4.62
CA PHE A 326 -25.46 0.64 -4.06
C PHE A 326 -25.85 -0.77 -4.51
N PHE A 327 -25.61 -1.12 -5.77
CA PHE A 327 -25.91 -2.46 -6.28
C PHE A 327 -24.80 -3.47 -5.93
N GLY A 328 -23.54 -3.04 -5.90
CA GLY A 328 -22.38 -3.88 -5.62
C GLY A 328 -22.46 -4.59 -4.27
N ARG A 329 -22.98 -3.91 -3.24
CA ARG A 329 -23.12 -4.46 -1.88
C ARG A 329 -23.98 -5.73 -1.76
N PHE A 330 -24.81 -6.01 -2.77
CA PHE A 330 -25.69 -7.19 -2.80
C PHE A 330 -25.06 -8.40 -3.50
N LEU A 331 -23.91 -8.24 -4.14
CA LEU A 331 -23.23 -9.34 -4.81
C LEU A 331 -22.57 -10.27 -3.77
N PRO A 332 -22.76 -11.59 -3.84
CA PRO A 332 -22.20 -12.54 -2.88
C PRO A 332 -20.75 -12.89 -3.23
N VAL A 333 -19.88 -11.88 -3.34
CA VAL A 333 -18.49 -12.04 -3.81
C VAL A 333 -17.46 -11.62 -2.77
N GLU A 334 -17.86 -11.30 -1.55
CA GLU A 334 -16.98 -10.77 -0.50
C GLU A 334 -15.75 -11.64 -0.23
N SER A 335 -15.88 -12.97 -0.27
CA SER A 335 -14.75 -13.88 -0.06
C SER A 335 -13.74 -13.93 -1.22
N GLN A 336 -14.04 -13.26 -2.35
CA GLN A 336 -13.21 -13.19 -3.55
C GLN A 336 -12.65 -11.79 -3.82
N LEU A 337 -13.15 -10.80 -3.07
CA LEU A 337 -12.68 -9.41 -3.05
C LEU A 337 -11.53 -9.30 -2.08
#